data_AF-A0A7C4G469-F1
#
_entry.id   AF-A0A7C4G469-F1
#
_cell.length_a   1.000
_cell.length_b   1.000
_cell.length_c   1.000
_cell.angle_alpha   90.00
_cell.angle_beta   90.00
_cell.angle_gamma   90.00
#
_symmetry.space_group_name_H-M   'P 1'
#
loop_
_entity.id
_entity.type
_entity.pdbx_description
1 polymer ?
#
loop_
_entity_poly.entity_id
_entity_poly.type
_entity_poly.pdbx_seq_one_letter_code
_entity_poly.pdbx_strand_id
1 'polypeptide(L)'
;MRSNLNKTNVITIATPITYLQEVVGEASYQDSFEAICGKRKEEGENRIVEAAIVPEPNNPYDPNAFKVIVSGKIVGYLPRQFAEKLRNIYQRCGITDTTVLSVKGVIRGGWEKDGIKGHYGIWLELPPLEVLERQLKQIERKPREKKISPIFILLMIPLGLIYYFMLAGIIIGALSAILSLFG
;
A
#
# COMPACT_ATOMS: atom_id res chain seq x y z
N MET A 1 -16.93 14.42 19.85
CA MET A 1 -16.99 14.11 18.41
C MET A 1 -15.70 13.41 18.01
N ARG A 2 -15.78 12.13 17.62
CA ARG A 2 -14.61 11.32 17.26
C ARG A 2 -14.03 11.82 15.94
N SER A 3 -12.78 12.29 15.97
CA SER A 3 -11.97 12.50 14.78
C SER A 3 -11.76 11.15 14.08
N ASN A 4 -12.54 10.88 13.04
CA ASN A 4 -12.18 9.86 12.07
C ASN A 4 -10.92 10.36 11.36
N LEU A 5 -9.75 10.02 11.88
CA LEU A 5 -8.52 10.09 11.09
C LEU A 5 -8.74 9.15 9.90
N ASN A 6 -8.94 9.75 8.72
CA ASN A 6 -8.90 9.05 7.45
C ASN A 6 -7.60 8.25 7.40
N LYS A 7 -7.71 6.94 7.60
CA LYS A 7 -6.56 6.06 7.62
C LYS A 7 -6.11 5.89 6.17
N THR A 8 -5.18 6.73 5.73
CA THR A 8 -4.54 6.60 4.41
C THR A 8 -3.98 5.19 4.31
N ASN A 9 -4.48 4.42 3.34
CA ASN A 9 -4.04 3.06 3.15
C ASN A 9 -2.85 3.08 2.20
N VAL A 10 -1.66 2.75 2.67
CA VAL A 10 -0.45 2.71 1.84
C VAL A 10 -0.20 1.28 1.41
N ILE A 11 -0.16 1.05 0.09
CA ILE A 11 0.17 -0.24 -0.52
C ILE A 11 1.56 -0.11 -1.14
N THR A 12 2.53 -0.84 -0.60
CA THR A 12 3.86 -0.94 -1.21
C THR A 12 3.82 -1.90 -2.38
N ILE A 13 4.23 -1.43 -3.55
CA ILE A 13 4.36 -2.23 -4.76
C ILE A 13 5.83 -2.62 -4.91
N ALA A 14 6.10 -3.92 -4.78
CA ALA A 14 7.42 -4.48 -5.01
C ALA A 14 7.27 -5.70 -5.93
N THR A 15 7.87 -5.63 -7.12
CA THR A 15 7.89 -6.73 -8.10
C THR A 15 9.28 -6.82 -8.73
N PRO A 16 9.78 -8.03 -9.03
CA PRO A 16 11.06 -8.19 -9.73
C PRO A 16 10.98 -7.77 -11.20
N ILE A 17 9.78 -7.68 -11.76
CA ILE A 17 9.52 -7.21 -13.12
C ILE A 17 8.83 -5.86 -13.02
N THR A 18 9.54 -4.81 -13.43
CA THR A 18 9.04 -3.43 -13.49
C THR A 18 9.44 -2.81 -14.83
N TYR A 19 8.68 -1.80 -15.27
CA TYR A 19 9.12 -0.82 -16.26
C TYR A 19 9.26 0.54 -15.58
N LEU A 20 10.02 1.41 -16.24
CA LEU A 20 10.21 2.79 -15.86
C LEU A 20 9.09 3.63 -16.47
N GLN A 21 8.06 3.92 -15.67
CA GLN A 21 7.01 4.85 -16.06
C GLN A 21 7.50 6.29 -15.86
N GLU A 22 7.72 7.00 -16.96
CA GLU A 22 8.00 8.43 -16.91
C GLU A 22 6.82 9.20 -16.30
N VAL A 23 7.14 10.14 -15.42
CA VAL A 23 6.19 11.10 -14.85
C VAL A 23 6.11 12.30 -15.77
N VAL A 24 4.95 12.95 -15.83
CA VAL A 24 4.74 14.13 -16.68
C VAL A 24 4.42 15.37 -15.86
N GLY A 25 4.58 16.54 -16.48
CA GLY A 25 4.35 17.84 -15.82
C GLY A 25 5.47 18.28 -14.89
N GLU A 26 6.61 17.58 -14.90
CA GLU A 26 7.76 17.82 -14.00
C GLU A 26 8.39 19.21 -14.18
N ALA A 27 8.24 19.80 -15.38
CA ALA A 27 8.69 21.16 -15.67
C ALA A 27 8.08 22.19 -14.71
N SER A 28 6.84 21.97 -14.25
CA SER A 28 6.17 22.85 -13.28
C SER A 28 6.63 22.64 -11.83
N TYR A 29 7.48 21.64 -11.58
CA TYR A 29 7.90 21.21 -10.24
C TYR A 29 9.41 21.15 -10.05
N GLN A 30 10.19 21.87 -10.88
CA GLN A 30 11.66 21.88 -10.78
C GLN A 30 12.15 22.33 -9.40
N ASP A 31 11.48 23.29 -8.76
CA ASP A 31 11.79 23.73 -7.39
C ASP A 31 11.59 22.60 -6.36
N SER A 32 10.61 21.71 -6.57
CA SER A 32 10.44 20.52 -5.73
C SER A 32 11.63 19.60 -5.85
N PHE A 33 12.13 19.37 -7.07
CA PHE A 33 13.31 18.54 -7.31
C PHE A 33 14.56 19.16 -6.69
N GLU A 34 14.77 20.47 -6.81
CA GLU A 34 15.89 21.16 -6.17
C GLU A 34 15.84 21.01 -4.64
N ALA A 35 14.65 21.10 -4.04
CA ALA A 35 14.50 20.90 -2.60
C ALA A 35 14.72 19.43 -2.16
N ILE A 36 14.51 18.46 -3.05
CA ILE A 36 14.75 17.03 -2.77
C ILE A 36 16.22 16.65 -3.00
N CYS A 37 16.78 17.11 -4.12
CA CYS A 37 18.11 16.71 -4.58
C CYS A 37 19.22 17.56 -3.98
N GLY A 38 18.93 18.82 -3.63
CA GLY A 38 19.91 19.81 -3.21
C GLY A 38 20.52 20.54 -4.40
N LYS A 39 21.74 21.07 -4.19
CA LYS A 39 22.46 21.83 -5.21
C LYS A 39 22.72 20.98 -6.46
N ARG A 40 22.48 21.56 -7.64
CA ARG A 40 22.79 20.96 -8.95
C ARG A 40 24.29 20.71 -9.12
N LYS A 41 24.61 19.67 -9.88
CA LYS A 41 25.97 19.25 -10.23
C LYS A 41 26.11 19.16 -11.74
N GLU A 42 27.33 19.19 -12.27
CA GLU A 42 27.55 19.11 -13.73
C GLU A 42 27.06 17.78 -14.31
N GLU A 43 27.23 16.68 -13.57
CA GLU A 43 26.78 15.34 -13.96
C GLU A 43 25.26 15.13 -13.79
N GLY A 44 24.58 16.04 -13.09
CA GLY A 44 23.18 15.88 -12.70
C GLY A 44 22.97 14.83 -11.60
N GLU A 45 21.74 14.35 -11.49
CA GLU A 45 21.34 13.33 -10.54
C GLU A 45 21.03 12.00 -11.24
N ASN A 46 21.22 10.91 -10.50
CA ASN A 46 20.73 9.57 -10.82
C ASN A 46 20.43 8.85 -9.49
N ARG A 47 19.31 9.21 -8.86
CA ARG A 47 19.02 8.90 -7.46
C ARG A 47 17.77 8.04 -7.34
N ILE A 48 17.89 6.91 -6.65
CA ILE A 48 16.74 6.07 -6.29
C ILE A 48 16.02 6.71 -5.10
N VAL A 49 14.70 6.83 -5.20
CA VAL A 49 13.81 7.41 -4.19
C VAL A 49 12.60 6.51 -3.94
N GLU A 50 11.91 6.75 -2.83
CA GLU A 50 10.55 6.25 -2.63
C GLU A 50 9.56 7.33 -3.07
N ALA A 51 8.61 6.94 -3.92
CA ALA A 51 7.60 7.81 -4.47
C ALA A 51 6.20 7.31 -4.10
N ALA A 52 5.32 8.24 -3.74
CA ALA A 52 3.93 8.00 -3.44
C ALA A 52 3.06 8.44 -4.63
N ILE A 53 2.28 7.51 -5.17
CA ILE A 53 1.25 7.76 -6.17
C ILE A 53 -0.06 7.97 -5.43
N VAL A 54 -0.61 9.19 -5.51
CA VAL A 54 -1.77 9.63 -4.72
C VAL A 54 -2.92 10.05 -5.65
N PRO A 55 -4.12 9.47 -5.50
CA PRO A 55 -5.31 9.92 -6.23
C PRO A 55 -5.61 11.39 -5.96
N GLU A 56 -5.97 12.14 -7.01
CA GLU A 56 -6.43 13.52 -6.90
C GLU A 56 -7.78 13.70 -7.63
N PRO A 57 -8.88 13.12 -7.11
CA PRO A 57 -10.17 13.09 -7.81
C PRO A 57 -10.80 14.48 -8.02
N ASN A 58 -10.39 15.47 -7.23
CA ASN A 58 -10.84 16.86 -7.35
C ASN A 58 -9.88 17.72 -8.19
N ASN A 59 -8.98 17.11 -8.97
CA ASN A 59 -8.11 17.85 -9.86
C ASN A 59 -8.96 18.55 -10.95
N PRO A 60 -8.78 19.87 -11.18
CA PRO A 60 -9.63 20.63 -12.09
C PRO A 60 -9.41 20.31 -13.57
N TYR A 61 -8.29 19.68 -13.93
CA TYR A 61 -7.92 19.37 -15.32
C TYR A 61 -8.22 17.91 -15.70
N ASP A 62 -8.06 16.99 -14.76
CA ASP A 62 -8.29 15.56 -14.97
C ASP A 62 -8.80 14.88 -13.68
N PRO A 63 -10.10 14.50 -13.59
CA PRO A 63 -10.63 13.80 -12.42
C PRO A 63 -10.02 12.40 -12.20
N ASN A 64 -9.31 11.86 -13.20
CA ASN A 64 -8.59 10.60 -13.07
C ASN A 64 -7.15 10.79 -12.57
N ALA A 65 -6.71 12.01 -12.32
CA ALA A 65 -5.32 12.32 -12.01
C ALA A 65 -4.79 11.56 -10.78
N PHE A 66 -3.54 11.15 -10.90
CA PHE A 66 -2.72 10.67 -9.79
C PHE A 66 -1.46 11.53 -9.74
N LYS A 67 -1.26 12.23 -8.64
CA LYS A 67 -0.04 12.99 -8.40
C LYS A 67 1.05 12.10 -7.84
N VAL A 68 2.29 12.44 -8.15
CA VAL A 68 3.49 11.77 -7.67
C VAL A 68 4.14 12.65 -6.62
N ILE A 69 4.34 12.10 -5.43
CA ILE A 69 4.94 12.79 -4.29
C ILE A 69 6.24 12.10 -3.89
N VAL A 70 7.31 12.87 -3.72
CA VAL A 70 8.59 12.42 -3.18
C VAL A 70 8.98 13.34 -2.03
N SER A 71 9.35 12.77 -0.88
CA SER A 71 9.70 13.53 0.33
C SER A 71 8.69 14.64 0.69
N GLY A 72 7.40 14.34 0.54
CA GLY A 72 6.30 15.27 0.84
C GLY A 72 6.06 16.38 -0.20
N LYS A 73 6.76 16.37 -1.33
CA LYS A 73 6.61 17.37 -2.42
C LYS A 73 6.05 16.73 -3.67
N ILE A 74 5.14 17.44 -4.34
CA ILE A 74 4.65 17.03 -5.66
C ILE A 74 5.78 17.23 -6.67
N VAL A 75 6.07 16.18 -7.43
CA VAL A 75 7.11 16.17 -8.48
C VAL A 75 6.52 16.03 -9.89
N GLY A 76 5.23 15.74 -9.99
CA GLY A 76 4.51 15.63 -11.26
C GLY A 76 3.29 14.74 -11.14
N TYR A 77 2.83 14.22 -12.27
CA TYR A 77 1.63 13.39 -12.39
C TYR A 77 1.90 12.15 -13.25
N LEU A 78 1.12 11.09 -13.03
CA LEU A 78 1.10 9.99 -13.98
C LEU A 78 0.56 10.47 -15.34
N PRO A 79 1.05 9.93 -16.47
CA PRO A 79 0.47 10.25 -17.77
C PRO A 79 -1.02 9.94 -17.80
N ARG A 80 -1.81 10.80 -18.42
CA ARG A 80 -3.28 10.72 -18.44
C ARG A 80 -3.81 9.33 -18.81
N GLN A 81 -3.28 8.73 -19.88
CA GLN A 81 -3.69 7.39 -20.32
C GLN A 81 -3.40 6.31 -19.28
N PHE A 82 -2.30 6.45 -18.53
CA PHE A 82 -1.96 5.53 -17.45
C PHE A 82 -2.89 5.75 -16.25
N ALA A 83 -3.11 7.01 -15.87
CA ALA A 83 -3.99 7.41 -14.78
C ALA A 83 -5.42 6.90 -14.98
N GLU A 84 -5.96 7.01 -16.20
CA GLU A 84 -7.27 6.46 -16.57
C GLU A 84 -7.35 4.94 -16.38
N LYS A 85 -6.33 4.19 -16.84
CA LYS A 85 -6.28 2.74 -16.65
C LYS A 85 -6.17 2.36 -15.17
N LEU A 86 -5.34 3.06 -14.42
CA LEU A 86 -5.16 2.83 -12.98
C LEU A 86 -6.45 3.14 -12.21
N ARG A 87 -7.17 4.21 -12.57
CA ARG A 87 -8.48 4.55 -12.01
C ARG A 87 -9.48 3.41 -12.22
N ASN A 88 -9.54 2.85 -13.42
CA ASN A 88 -10.42 1.73 -13.73
C ASN A 88 -10.05 0.48 -12.91
N ILE A 89 -8.76 0.24 -12.66
CA ILE A 89 -8.31 -0.84 -11.76
C ILE A 89 -8.79 -0.57 -10.32
N TYR A 90 -8.64 0.65 -9.82
CA TYR A 90 -9.11 1.02 -8.47
C TYR A 90 -10.59 0.73 -8.32
N GLN A 91 -11.42 1.14 -9.28
CA GLN A 91 -12.86 0.88 -9.30
C GLN A 91 -13.17 -0.63 -9.32
N ARG A 92 -12.52 -1.40 -10.20
CA ARG A 92 -12.71 -2.87 -10.29
C ARG A 92 -12.30 -3.64 -9.03
N CYS A 93 -11.37 -3.09 -8.25
CA CYS A 93 -10.85 -3.72 -7.03
C CYS A 93 -11.43 -3.11 -5.75
N GLY A 94 -12.45 -2.24 -5.85
CA GLY A 94 -13.06 -1.57 -4.69
C GLY A 94 -12.10 -0.68 -3.89
N ILE A 95 -11.01 -0.21 -4.52
CA ILE A 95 -9.99 0.62 -3.88
C ILE A 95 -10.45 2.08 -3.84
N THR A 96 -10.36 2.68 -2.65
CA THR A 96 -10.78 4.07 -2.43
C THR A 96 -9.70 5.08 -2.81
N ASP A 97 -10.11 6.32 -3.07
CA ASP A 97 -9.20 7.45 -3.37
C ASP A 97 -8.28 7.85 -2.22
N THR A 98 -8.49 7.28 -1.03
CA THR A 98 -7.58 7.41 0.13
C THR A 98 -6.43 6.41 0.11
N THR A 99 -6.38 5.53 -0.88
CA THR A 99 -5.31 4.55 -1.05
C THR A 99 -4.16 5.15 -1.84
N VAL A 100 -2.94 4.97 -1.33
CA VAL A 100 -1.70 5.45 -1.90
C VAL A 100 -0.85 4.26 -2.30
N LEU A 101 -0.26 4.29 -3.50
CA LEU A 101 0.75 3.30 -3.88
C LEU A 101 2.13 3.86 -3.56
N SER A 102 2.92 3.13 -2.77
CA SER A 102 4.34 3.41 -2.59
C SER A 102 5.15 2.55 -3.55
N VAL A 103 6.00 3.19 -4.34
CA VAL A 103 6.86 2.58 -5.37
C VAL A 103 8.28 3.12 -5.26
N LYS A 104 9.25 2.39 -5.80
CA LYS A 104 10.56 2.98 -6.09
C LYS A 104 10.46 3.86 -7.33
N GLY A 105 11.33 4.86 -7.38
CA GLY A 105 11.52 5.67 -8.58
C GLY A 105 12.96 6.13 -8.68
N VAL A 106 13.34 6.62 -9.85
CA VAL A 106 14.68 7.12 -10.14
C VAL A 106 14.55 8.55 -10.65
N ILE A 107 15.12 9.50 -9.92
CA ILE A 107 15.26 10.88 -10.37
C ILE A 107 16.51 10.97 -11.23
N ARG A 108 16.39 11.59 -12.42
CA ARG A 108 17.53 11.86 -13.31
C ARG A 108 17.54 13.30 -13.80
N GLY A 109 18.70 13.73 -14.30
CA GLY A 109 18.87 15.06 -14.90
C GLY A 109 19.18 16.13 -13.86
N GLY A 110 18.70 17.35 -14.07
CA GLY A 110 18.97 18.47 -13.17
C GLY A 110 20.45 18.88 -13.11
N TRP A 111 21.15 18.70 -14.21
CA TRP A 111 22.54 19.14 -14.34
C TRP A 111 22.62 20.66 -14.46
N GLU A 112 23.77 21.20 -14.09
CA GLU A 112 24.11 22.60 -14.32
C GLU A 112 25.56 22.72 -14.75
N LYS A 113 25.80 23.33 -15.92
CA LYS A 113 27.12 23.53 -16.49
C LYS A 113 27.18 24.86 -17.23
N ASP A 114 28.21 25.66 -16.97
CA ASP A 114 28.41 26.98 -17.61
C ASP A 114 27.18 27.91 -17.51
N GLY A 115 26.46 27.84 -16.38
CA GLY A 115 25.22 28.61 -16.14
C GLY A 115 23.98 28.09 -16.88
N ILE A 116 24.12 27.02 -17.68
CA ILE A 116 23.01 26.34 -18.34
C ILE A 116 22.50 25.22 -17.45
N LYS A 117 21.17 25.14 -17.33
CA LYS A 117 20.46 24.20 -16.46
C LYS A 117 19.66 23.18 -17.28
N GLY A 118 19.90 21.90 -17.04
CA GLY A 118 19.04 20.81 -17.50
C GLY A 118 17.86 20.58 -16.54
N HIS A 119 16.76 20.02 -17.04
CA HIS A 119 15.61 19.69 -16.19
C HIS A 119 15.81 18.36 -15.44
N TYR A 120 15.23 18.29 -14.25
CA TYR A 120 14.99 17.03 -13.55
C TYR A 120 13.78 16.32 -14.15
N GLY A 121 13.85 14.98 -14.19
CA GLY A 121 12.72 14.10 -14.43
C GLY A 121 12.76 12.91 -13.46
N ILE A 122 11.67 12.15 -13.40
CA ILE A 122 11.52 10.98 -12.55
C ILE A 122 10.79 9.84 -13.27
N TRP A 123 11.31 8.63 -13.09
CA TRP A 123 10.71 7.41 -13.60
C TRP A 123 10.33 6.51 -12.43
N LEU A 124 9.10 6.02 -12.42
CA LEU A 124 8.59 5.12 -11.38
C LEU A 124 8.76 3.67 -11.80
N GLU A 125 9.23 2.83 -10.88
CA GLU A 125 9.30 1.38 -11.08
C GLU A 125 7.91 0.79 -10.83
N LEU A 126 7.17 0.55 -11.91
CA LEU A 126 5.83 0.00 -11.87
C LEU A 126 5.77 -1.37 -12.56
N PRO A 127 5.04 -2.35 -12.00
CA PRO A 127 4.75 -3.58 -12.71
C PRO A 127 3.77 -3.34 -13.86
N PRO A 128 3.69 -4.27 -14.84
CA PRO A 128 2.60 -4.31 -15.82
C PRO A 128 1.24 -4.12 -15.14
N LEU A 129 0.35 -3.34 -15.74
CA LEU A 129 -0.94 -2.99 -15.13
C LEU A 129 -1.76 -4.24 -14.78
N GLU A 130 -1.59 -5.33 -15.55
CA GLU A 130 -2.23 -6.62 -15.29
C GLU A 130 -1.71 -7.27 -14.00
N VAL A 131 -0.41 -7.13 -13.72
CA VAL A 131 0.22 -7.60 -12.49
C VAL A 131 -0.21 -6.73 -11.32
N LEU A 132 -0.23 -5.40 -11.50
CA LEU A 132 -0.70 -4.46 -10.50
C LEU A 132 -2.15 -4.75 -10.08
N GLU A 133 -3.05 -4.94 -11.06
CA GLU A 133 -4.45 -5.28 -10.79
C GLU A 133 -4.58 -6.58 -9.98
N ARG A 134 -3.81 -7.63 -10.32
CA ARG A 134 -3.82 -8.88 -9.55
C ARG A 134 -3.37 -8.67 -8.11
N GLN A 135 -2.35 -7.86 -7.88
CA GLN A 135 -1.88 -7.53 -6.52
C GLN A 135 -2.95 -6.79 -5.72
N LEU A 136 -3.60 -5.79 -6.31
CA LEU A 136 -4.66 -5.03 -5.65
C LEU A 136 -5.88 -5.91 -5.30
N LYS A 137 -6.28 -6.84 -6.19
CA LYS A 137 -7.35 -7.82 -5.89
C LYS A 137 -7.00 -8.77 -4.74
N GLN A 138 -5.74 -9.16 -4.60
CA GLN A 138 -5.32 -10.04 -3.49
C GLN A 138 -5.39 -9.32 -2.14
N ILE A 139 -5.10 -8.02 -2.12
CA ILE A 139 -5.18 -7.19 -0.91
C ILE A 139 -6.63 -7.06 -0.43
N GLU A 140 -7.57 -6.86 -1.35
CA GLU A 140 -9.01 -6.86 -1.04
C GLU A 140 -9.48 -8.20 -0.44
N ARG A 141 -8.98 -9.32 -0.98
CA ARG A 141 -9.40 -10.67 -0.57
C ARG A 141 -8.85 -11.12 0.78
N LYS A 142 -7.76 -10.53 1.29
CA LYS A 142 -7.25 -10.89 2.62
C LYS A 142 -8.24 -10.33 3.65
N PRO A 143 -9.03 -11.17 4.34
CA PRO A 143 -9.99 -10.67 5.32
C PRO A 143 -9.19 -9.86 6.34
N ARG A 144 -9.64 -8.64 6.68
CA ARG A 144 -9.17 -7.97 7.89
C ARG A 144 -9.28 -9.02 8.99
N GLU A 145 -8.15 -9.43 9.58
CA GLU A 145 -8.15 -10.33 10.73
C GLU A 145 -9.24 -9.81 11.68
N LYS A 146 -10.32 -10.57 11.81
CA LYS A 146 -11.36 -10.23 12.78
C LYS A 146 -10.62 -10.27 14.10
N LYS A 147 -10.37 -9.11 14.72
CA LYS A 147 -10.01 -9.06 16.12
C LYS A 147 -11.13 -9.77 16.85
N ILE A 148 -10.89 -11.03 17.22
CA ILE A 148 -11.82 -11.80 18.04
C ILE A 148 -11.98 -10.94 19.30
N SER A 149 -13.21 -10.49 19.55
CA SER A 149 -13.42 -9.60 20.68
C SER A 149 -13.00 -10.33 21.97
N PRO A 150 -12.44 -9.64 22.97
CA PRO A 150 -12.13 -10.26 24.26
C PRO A 150 -13.34 -10.96 24.86
N ILE A 151 -14.54 -10.43 24.60
CA ILE A 151 -15.84 -11.00 25.00
C ILE A 151 -16.06 -12.38 24.36
N PHE A 152 -15.71 -12.57 23.09
CA PHE A 152 -15.88 -13.85 22.40
C PHE A 152 -14.94 -14.92 22.99
N ILE A 153 -13.71 -14.55 23.34
CA ILE A 153 -12.77 -15.44 24.06
C ILE A 153 -13.31 -15.78 25.45
N LEU A 154 -13.83 -14.79 26.18
CA LEU A 154 -14.41 -14.97 27.51
C LEU A 154 -15.65 -15.89 27.49
N LEU A 155 -16.45 -15.86 26.42
CA LEU A 155 -17.61 -16.72 26.25
C LEU A 155 -17.24 -18.19 25.93
N MET A 156 -16.08 -18.42 25.29
CA MET A 156 -15.63 -19.76 24.91
C MET A 156 -14.92 -20.53 26.04
N ILE A 157 -14.32 -19.82 27.00
CA ILE A 157 -13.68 -20.42 28.18
C ILE A 157 -14.64 -21.31 29.00
N PRO A 158 -15.86 -20.86 29.40
CA PRO A 158 -16.75 -21.69 30.21
C PRO A 158 -17.24 -22.92 29.44
N LEU A 159 -17.48 -22.82 28.13
CA LEU A 159 -17.90 -23.95 27.28
C LEU A 159 -16.81 -25.04 27.21
N GLY A 160 -15.55 -24.64 27.05
CA GLY A 160 -14.41 -25.57 27.07
C GLY A 160 -14.25 -26.25 28.43
N LEU A 161 -14.44 -25.51 29.52
CA LEU A 161 -14.33 -26.04 30.88
C LEU A 161 -15.45 -27.04 31.19
N ILE A 162 -16.69 -26.75 30.78
CA ILE A 162 -17.84 -27.67 30.93
C ILE A 162 -17.58 -28.98 30.17
N TYR A 163 -17.08 -28.90 28.94
CA TYR A 163 -16.76 -30.07 28.14
C TYR A 163 -15.66 -30.93 28.79
N TYR A 164 -14.63 -30.28 29.35
CA TYR A 164 -13.56 -30.96 30.08
C TYR A 164 -14.08 -31.73 31.30
N PHE A 165 -14.94 -31.12 32.13
CA PHE A 165 -15.53 -31.78 33.29
C PHE A 165 -16.46 -32.93 32.90
N MET A 166 -17.23 -32.78 31.82
CA MET A 166 -18.09 -33.85 31.30
C MET A 166 -17.25 -35.06 30.86
N LEU A 167 -16.17 -34.83 30.12
CA LEU A 167 -15.27 -35.88 29.66
C LEU A 167 -14.52 -36.55 30.82
N ALA A 168 -14.02 -35.75 31.78
CA ALA A 168 -13.36 -36.26 32.98
C ALA A 168 -14.31 -37.12 33.83
N GLY A 169 -15.56 -36.68 34.00
CA GLY A 169 -16.60 -37.46 34.70
C GLY A 169 -16.90 -38.80 34.04
N ILE A 170 -16.99 -38.83 32.70
CA ILE A 170 -17.18 -40.06 31.93
C ILE A 170 -15.99 -41.02 32.14
N ILE A 171 -14.76 -40.50 32.09
CA ILE A 171 -13.54 -41.30 32.28
C ILE A 171 -13.47 -41.87 33.70
N ILE A 172 -13.74 -41.06 34.73
CA ILE A 172 -13.75 -41.49 36.13
C ILE A 172 -14.81 -42.58 36.35
N GLY A 173 -16.02 -42.39 35.80
CA GLY A 173 -17.09 -43.38 35.88
C GLY A 173 -16.73 -44.71 35.22
N ALA A 174 -16.14 -44.66 34.01
CA ALA A 174 -15.66 -45.85 33.31
C ALA A 174 -14.56 -46.58 34.09
N LEU A 175 -13.61 -45.84 34.68
CA LEU A 175 -12.52 -46.41 35.48
C LEU A 175 -13.04 -47.09 36.76
N SER A 176 -14.02 -46.48 37.44
CA SER A 176 -14.65 -47.06 38.62
C SER A 176 -15.38 -48.37 38.30
N ALA A 177 -16.10 -48.43 37.18
CA ALA A 177 -16.80 -49.63 36.74
C ALA A 177 -15.83 -50.78 36.41
N ILE A 178 -14.72 -50.47 35.75
CA ILE A 178 -13.66 -51.44 35.46
C ILE A 178 -13.06 -52.00 36.76
N LEU A 179 -12.71 -51.14 37.72
CA LEU A 179 -12.13 -51.59 38.99
C LEU A 179 -13.08 -52.48 39.80
N SER A 180 -14.39 -52.23 39.75
CA SER A 180 -15.40 -53.06 40.44
C SER A 180 -15.59 -54.47 39.83
N LEU A 181 -15.08 -54.73 38.63
CA LEU A 181 -15.12 -56.06 37.99
C LEU A 181 -13.95 -56.96 38.44
N PHE A 182 -12.92 -56.39 39.09
CA PHE A 182 -11.71 -57.10 39.49
C PHE A 182 -11.52 -57.23 41.01
N GLY A 183 -12.50 -56.81 41.82
CA GLY A 183 -12.53 -56.98 43.27
C GLY A 183 -13.72 -57.83 43.70
#